data_AF-A0A8J6CDQ1-F1
#
_entry.id   AF-A0A8J6CDQ1-F1
#
_cell.length_a   1.000
_cell.length_b   1.000
_cell.length_c   1.000
_cell.angle_alpha   90.00
_cell.angle_beta   90.00
_cell.angle_gamma   90.00
#
_symmetry.space_group_name_H-M   'P 1'
#
loop_
_entity.id
_entity.type
_entity.pdbx_description
1 polymer ?
#
loop_
_entity_poly.entity_id
_entity_poly.type
_entity_poly.pdbx_seq_one_letter_code
_entity_poly.pdbx_strand_id
1 'polypeptide(L)'
;MEPVRRILHGHEEAAVSKLVRALEEQNQDLEHYARCYLRYVASSIEQHVRQSSANALGPYRERVRSLAFNIARNRQLQGALCRREIGAPELCAMSAAELAPDEERARRQLAAREQMRRATRNEWADAPRTRRHPCPRCGSSEDVAYEHVHGARDNRKAETWGGGSANEHSESAIRFGCQSCGCDWTAETSQLL
;
A
#
# COMPACT_ATOMS: atom_id res chain seq x y z
N MET A 1 -20.50 -2.04 -41.61
CA MET A 1 -20.19 -2.72 -40.33
C MET A 1 -18.74 -3.26 -40.23
N GLU A 2 -17.88 -3.08 -41.23
CA GLU A 2 -16.46 -3.50 -41.17
C GLU A 2 -15.48 -2.67 -40.30
N PRO A 3 -15.65 -1.35 -40.05
CA PRO A 3 -14.60 -0.58 -39.38
C PRO A 3 -14.43 -0.95 -37.90
N VAL A 4 -15.49 -1.40 -37.22
CA VAL A 4 -15.45 -1.76 -35.80
C VAL A 4 -14.63 -3.04 -35.56
N ARG A 5 -14.67 -4.02 -36.48
CA ARG A 5 -13.89 -5.26 -36.36
C ARG A 5 -12.38 -5.01 -36.50
N ARG A 6 -11.97 -4.08 -37.38
CA ARG A 6 -10.54 -3.72 -37.53
C ARG A 6 -9.96 -3.04 -36.29
N ILE A 7 -10.74 -2.18 -35.63
CA ILE A 7 -10.30 -1.47 -34.42
C ILE A 7 -10.09 -2.45 -33.25
N LEU A 8 -10.96 -3.44 -33.10
CA LEU A 8 -10.86 -4.43 -32.02
C LEU A 8 -9.63 -5.35 -32.17
N HIS A 9 -9.36 -5.86 -33.38
CA HIS A 9 -8.16 -6.66 -33.64
C HIS A 9 -6.86 -5.90 -33.37
N GLY A 10 -6.83 -4.58 -33.63
CA GLY A 10 -5.64 -3.76 -33.32
C GLY A 10 -5.34 -3.70 -31.81
N HIS A 11 -6.35 -3.75 -30.95
CA HIS A 11 -6.16 -3.75 -29.50
C HIS A 11 -5.73 -5.12 -28.97
N GLU A 12 -6.31 -6.19 -29.49
CA GLU A 12 -5.94 -7.57 -29.17
C GLU A 12 -4.46 -7.82 -29.51
N GLU A 13 -4.04 -7.49 -30.73
CA GLU A 13 -2.65 -7.67 -31.16
C GLU A 13 -1.66 -6.83 -30.33
N ALA A 14 -2.02 -5.59 -30.01
CA ALA A 14 -1.19 -4.73 -29.15
C ALA A 14 -1.07 -5.29 -27.72
N ALA A 15 -2.15 -5.87 -27.17
CA ALA A 15 -2.13 -6.51 -25.87
C ALA A 15 -1.26 -7.77 -25.86
N VAL A 16 -1.43 -8.65 -26.87
CA VAL A 16 -0.61 -9.85 -27.05
C VAL A 16 0.87 -9.48 -27.19
N SER A 17 1.21 -8.53 -28.06
CA SER A 17 2.59 -8.07 -28.25
C SER A 17 3.21 -7.55 -26.96
N LYS A 18 2.43 -6.82 -26.14
CA LYS A 18 2.88 -6.32 -24.84
C LYS A 18 3.12 -7.44 -23.82
N LEU A 19 2.26 -8.45 -23.80
CA LEU A 19 2.40 -9.63 -22.94
C LEU A 19 3.58 -10.50 -23.38
N VAL A 20 3.79 -10.70 -24.69
CA VAL A 20 4.96 -11.39 -25.23
C VAL A 20 6.24 -10.68 -24.79
N ARG A 21 6.32 -9.36 -24.96
CA ARG A 21 7.48 -8.59 -24.50
C ARG A 21 7.74 -8.77 -23.00
N ALA A 22 6.68 -8.81 -22.19
CA ALA A 22 6.80 -9.05 -20.75
C ALA A 22 7.25 -10.48 -20.41
N LEU A 23 6.94 -11.48 -21.24
CA LEU A 23 7.42 -12.87 -21.09
C LEU A 23 8.85 -13.06 -21.60
N GLU A 24 9.30 -12.21 -22.53
CA GLU A 24 10.67 -12.18 -23.06
C GLU A 24 11.62 -11.43 -22.10
N GLU A 25 11.11 -10.39 -21.44
CA GLU A 25 11.90 -9.51 -20.57
C GLU A 25 12.40 -10.25 -19.32
N GLN A 26 13.72 -10.41 -19.21
CA GLN A 26 14.42 -11.07 -18.09
C GLN A 26 14.17 -12.57 -17.92
N ASN A 27 13.63 -13.24 -18.95
CA ASN A 27 13.47 -14.68 -18.94
C ASN A 27 14.80 -15.36 -19.32
N GLN A 28 15.45 -16.01 -18.35
CA GLN A 28 16.73 -16.72 -18.56
C GLN A 28 16.55 -17.98 -19.40
N ASP A 29 15.35 -18.57 -19.36
CA ASP A 29 15.01 -19.79 -20.08
C ASP A 29 14.50 -19.50 -21.50
N LEU A 30 14.66 -18.28 -22.01
CA LEU A 30 14.10 -17.86 -23.30
C LEU A 30 14.55 -18.77 -24.46
N GLU A 31 15.79 -19.26 -24.41
CA GLU A 31 16.34 -20.19 -25.40
C GLU A 31 15.53 -21.48 -25.52
N HIS A 32 14.79 -21.86 -24.47
CA HIS A 32 13.99 -23.08 -24.41
C HIS A 32 12.58 -22.89 -24.96
N TYR A 33 12.14 -21.65 -25.17
CA TYR A 33 10.77 -21.34 -25.59
C TYR A 33 10.75 -20.64 -26.94
N ALA A 34 10.22 -21.33 -27.96
CA ALA A 34 9.98 -20.72 -29.25
C ALA A 34 9.02 -19.52 -29.12
N ARG A 35 9.27 -18.44 -29.87
CA ARG A 35 8.44 -17.22 -29.82
C ARG A 35 6.95 -17.46 -30.12
N CYS A 36 6.65 -18.44 -30.97
CA CYS A 36 5.27 -18.87 -31.24
C CYS A 36 4.56 -19.41 -29.98
N TYR A 37 5.29 -20.09 -29.10
CA TYR A 37 4.76 -20.56 -27.82
C TYR A 37 4.50 -19.40 -26.86
N LEU A 38 5.42 -18.45 -26.72
CA LEU A 38 5.20 -17.26 -25.89
C LEU A 38 3.99 -16.46 -26.38
N ARG A 39 3.81 -16.35 -27.69
CA ARG A 39 2.63 -15.73 -28.29
C ARG A 39 1.35 -16.51 -27.98
N TYR A 40 1.37 -17.84 -28.02
CA TYR A 40 0.24 -18.67 -27.60
C TYR A 40 -0.15 -18.41 -26.13
N VAL A 41 0.82 -18.37 -25.21
CA VAL A 41 0.57 -18.07 -23.79
C VAL A 41 -0.01 -16.66 -23.63
N ALA A 42 0.59 -15.66 -24.29
CA ALA A 42 0.10 -14.28 -24.27
C ALA A 42 -1.33 -14.14 -24.81
N SER A 43 -1.65 -14.82 -25.91
CA SER A 43 -3.01 -14.85 -26.46
C SER A 43 -4.01 -15.53 -25.51
N SER A 44 -3.60 -16.60 -24.81
CA SER A 44 -4.46 -17.25 -23.82
C SER A 44 -4.78 -16.33 -22.64
N ILE A 45 -3.79 -15.57 -22.15
CA ILE A 45 -3.97 -14.55 -21.11
C ILE A 45 -4.89 -13.44 -21.60
N GLU A 46 -4.63 -12.89 -22.78
CA GLU A 46 -5.44 -11.82 -23.38
C GLU A 46 -6.91 -12.23 -23.49
N GLN A 47 -7.18 -13.44 -23.99
CA GLN A 47 -8.53 -13.96 -24.15
C GLN A 47 -9.28 -14.03 -22.80
N HIS A 48 -8.61 -14.47 -21.73
CA HIS A 48 -9.21 -14.50 -20.39
C HIS A 48 -9.49 -13.10 -19.84
N VAL A 49 -8.57 -12.15 -20.03
CA VAL A 49 -8.79 -10.74 -19.64
C VAL A 49 -9.94 -10.12 -20.43
N ARG A 50 -10.07 -10.47 -21.71
CA ARG A 50 -11.17 -10.00 -22.56
C ARG A 50 -12.50 -10.51 -22.06
N GLN A 51 -12.58 -11.79 -21.71
CA GLN A 51 -13.78 -12.42 -21.15
C GLN A 51 -14.18 -11.78 -19.81
N SER A 52 -13.22 -11.49 -18.94
CA SER A 52 -13.50 -10.91 -17.61
C SER A 52 -13.90 -9.43 -17.67
N SER A 53 -13.56 -8.71 -18.74
CA SER A 53 -13.73 -7.25 -18.82
C SER A 53 -15.09 -6.80 -19.40
N ALA A 54 -16.04 -7.72 -19.62
CA ALA A 54 -17.40 -7.43 -20.12
C ALA A 54 -17.45 -6.44 -21.31
N ASN A 55 -16.48 -6.53 -22.24
CA ASN A 55 -16.28 -5.63 -23.39
C ASN A 55 -15.87 -4.18 -23.09
N ALA A 56 -15.64 -3.80 -21.83
CA ALA A 56 -15.15 -2.47 -21.47
C ALA A 56 -13.64 -2.33 -21.79
N LEU A 57 -13.30 -1.46 -22.73
CA LEU A 57 -11.92 -1.25 -23.19
C LEU A 57 -10.99 -0.68 -22.09
N GLY A 58 -11.50 0.15 -21.19
CA GLY A 58 -10.72 0.75 -20.10
C GLY A 58 -10.16 -0.30 -19.12
N PRO A 59 -11.04 -1.05 -18.42
CA PRO A 59 -10.63 -2.12 -17.51
C PRO A 59 -9.76 -3.19 -18.18
N TYR A 60 -10.08 -3.56 -19.43
CA TYR A 60 -9.29 -4.48 -20.24
C TYR A 60 -7.84 -4.00 -20.40
N ARG A 61 -7.64 -2.76 -20.88
CA ARG A 61 -6.29 -2.20 -21.10
C ARG A 61 -5.53 -2.01 -19.80
N GLU A 62 -6.21 -1.67 -18.72
CA GLU A 62 -5.60 -1.55 -17.40
C GLU A 62 -5.14 -2.90 -16.87
N ARG A 63 -5.96 -3.94 -16.97
CA ARG A 63 -5.61 -5.29 -16.54
C ARG A 63 -4.45 -5.86 -17.33
N VAL A 64 -4.46 -5.73 -18.67
CA VAL A 64 -3.31 -6.13 -19.52
C VAL A 64 -2.03 -5.41 -19.11
N ARG A 65 -2.07 -4.09 -18.88
CA ARG A 65 -0.89 -3.32 -18.44
C ARG A 65 -0.38 -3.80 -17.09
N SER A 66 -1.27 -4.04 -16.14
CA SER A 66 -0.93 -4.54 -14.80
C SER A 66 -0.30 -5.92 -14.86
N LEU A 67 -0.88 -6.85 -15.63
CA LEU A 67 -0.33 -8.19 -15.82
C LEU A 67 1.04 -8.14 -16.49
N ALA A 68 1.19 -7.41 -17.60
CA ALA A 68 2.47 -7.27 -18.29
C ALA A 68 3.56 -6.72 -17.37
N PHE A 69 3.24 -5.71 -16.54
CA PHE A 69 4.19 -5.15 -15.58
C PHE A 69 4.62 -6.15 -14.51
N ASN A 70 3.68 -6.92 -13.95
CA ASN A 70 4.01 -7.90 -12.91
C ASN A 70 4.77 -9.11 -13.47
N ILE A 71 4.37 -9.61 -14.64
CA ILE A 71 5.07 -10.69 -15.34
C ILE A 71 6.53 -10.28 -15.59
N ALA A 72 6.77 -9.11 -16.20
CA ALA A 72 8.13 -8.64 -16.51
C ALA A 72 9.06 -8.50 -15.28
N ARG A 73 8.50 -8.35 -14.08
CA ARG A 73 9.26 -8.15 -12.82
C ARG A 73 9.36 -9.41 -11.96
N ASN A 74 8.58 -10.44 -12.24
CA ASN A 74 8.49 -11.65 -11.43
C ASN A 74 8.94 -12.87 -12.24
N ARG A 75 10.24 -13.18 -12.17
CA ARG A 75 10.86 -14.29 -12.93
C ARG A 75 10.27 -15.65 -12.59
N GLN A 76 9.93 -15.88 -11.33
CA GLN A 76 9.30 -17.13 -10.91
C GLN A 76 7.93 -17.30 -11.55
N LEU A 77 7.14 -16.23 -11.60
CA LEU A 77 5.83 -16.21 -12.27
C LEU A 77 5.97 -16.44 -13.79
N GLN A 78 6.95 -15.81 -14.44
CA GLN A 78 7.26 -16.05 -15.86
C GLN A 78 7.58 -17.52 -16.12
N GLY A 79 8.50 -18.10 -15.33
CA GLY A 79 8.89 -19.51 -15.45
C GLY A 79 7.70 -20.44 -15.24
N ALA A 80 6.89 -20.20 -14.21
CA ALA A 80 5.69 -20.99 -13.92
C ALA A 80 4.66 -20.92 -15.05
N LEU A 81 4.45 -19.75 -15.66
CA LEU A 81 3.59 -19.61 -16.85
C LEU A 81 4.15 -20.38 -18.05
N CYS A 82 5.46 -20.27 -18.31
CA CYS A 82 6.08 -20.94 -19.45
C CYS A 82 6.10 -22.46 -19.29
N ARG A 83 6.29 -22.96 -18.06
CA ARG A 83 6.20 -24.39 -17.72
C ARG A 83 4.77 -24.92 -17.55
N ARG A 84 3.75 -24.06 -17.68
CA ARG A 84 2.31 -24.35 -17.49
C ARG A 84 1.96 -24.83 -16.08
N GLU A 85 2.76 -24.47 -15.09
CA GLU A 85 2.46 -24.66 -13.67
C GLU A 85 1.30 -23.77 -13.24
N ILE A 86 1.21 -22.57 -13.81
CA ILE A 86 0.13 -21.60 -13.62
C ILE A 86 -0.55 -21.35 -14.98
N GLY A 87 -1.87 -21.40 -15.00
CA GLY A 87 -2.67 -21.14 -16.20
C GLY A 87 -3.09 -19.66 -16.34
N ALA A 88 -3.53 -19.27 -17.54
CA ALA A 88 -4.15 -17.96 -17.77
C ALA A 88 -5.34 -17.63 -16.85
N PRO A 89 -6.29 -18.55 -16.56
CA PRO A 89 -7.39 -18.24 -15.64
C PRO A 89 -6.90 -17.96 -14.22
N GLU A 90 -5.98 -18.77 -13.72
CA GLU A 90 -5.39 -18.62 -12.38
C GLU A 90 -4.63 -17.31 -12.26
N LEU A 91 -3.75 -17.00 -13.22
CA LEU A 91 -3.04 -15.72 -13.29
C LEU A 91 -3.99 -14.51 -13.29
N CYS A 92 -5.10 -14.61 -14.04
CA CYS A 92 -6.09 -13.54 -14.12
C CYS A 92 -6.89 -13.38 -12.82
N ALA A 93 -7.00 -14.43 -11.99
CA ALA A 93 -7.65 -14.38 -10.68
C ALA A 93 -6.73 -13.84 -9.58
N MET A 94 -5.40 -13.91 -9.76
CA MET A 94 -4.44 -13.41 -8.77
C MET A 94 -4.62 -11.92 -8.48
N SER A 95 -4.58 -11.60 -7.19
CA SER A 95 -4.54 -10.25 -6.66
C SER A 95 -3.19 -9.57 -6.93
N ALA A 96 -3.15 -8.24 -6.81
CA ALA A 96 -1.91 -7.47 -6.97
C ALA A 96 -0.81 -7.85 -5.95
N ALA A 97 -1.18 -8.43 -4.81
CA ALA A 97 -0.23 -8.89 -3.79
C ALA A 97 0.38 -10.26 -4.17
N GLU A 98 -0.39 -11.13 -4.81
CA GLU A 98 0.07 -12.43 -5.28
C GLU A 98 0.94 -12.31 -6.53
N LEU A 99 0.64 -11.36 -7.42
CA LEU A 99 1.44 -11.10 -8.61
C LEU A 99 2.82 -10.48 -8.30
N ALA A 100 2.98 -9.87 -7.12
CA ALA A 100 4.22 -9.20 -6.74
C ALA A 100 5.38 -10.21 -6.57
N PRO A 101 6.64 -9.79 -6.86
CA PRO A 101 7.83 -10.60 -6.57
C PRO A 101 7.92 -10.96 -5.08
N ASP A 102 8.51 -12.11 -4.76
CA ASP A 102 8.58 -12.61 -3.39
C ASP A 102 9.30 -11.64 -2.44
N GLU A 103 10.36 -10.98 -2.89
CA GLU A 103 11.06 -9.94 -2.12
C GLU A 103 10.14 -8.76 -1.77
N GLU A 104 9.32 -8.32 -2.73
CA GLU A 104 8.36 -7.24 -2.53
C GLU A 104 7.24 -7.66 -1.59
N ARG A 105 6.78 -8.92 -1.71
CA ARG A 105 5.78 -9.51 -0.82
C ARG A 105 6.31 -9.57 0.61
N ALA A 106 7.55 -10.03 0.81
CA ALA A 106 8.22 -10.06 2.10
C ALA A 106 8.39 -8.65 2.68
N ARG A 107 8.79 -7.68 1.87
CA ARG A 107 8.94 -6.27 2.28
C ARG A 107 7.61 -5.67 2.74
N ARG A 108 6.52 -5.92 2.00
CA ARG A 108 5.17 -5.45 2.38
C ARG A 108 4.67 -6.09 3.67
N GLN A 109 4.91 -7.39 3.84
CA GLN A 109 4.58 -8.08 5.09
C GLN A 109 5.38 -7.53 6.28
N LEU A 110 6.67 -7.25 6.10
CA LEU A 110 7.50 -6.63 7.12
C LEU A 110 6.97 -5.23 7.49
N ALA A 111 6.68 -4.39 6.49
CA ALA A 111 6.14 -3.05 6.71
C ALA A 111 4.77 -3.09 7.42
N ALA A 112 3.88 -4.02 7.03
CA ALA A 112 2.60 -4.22 7.69
C ALA A 112 2.77 -4.66 9.16
N ARG A 113 3.70 -5.58 9.43
CA ARG A 113 4.05 -6.00 10.80
C ARG A 113 4.61 -4.85 11.62
N GLU A 114 5.48 -4.04 11.04
CA GLU A 114 6.03 -2.86 11.72
C GLU A 114 4.97 -1.80 11.99
N GLN A 115 4.06 -1.56 11.05
CA GLN A 115 2.96 -0.63 11.23
C GLN A 115 2.00 -1.12 12.32
N MET A 116 1.65 -2.41 12.31
CA MET A 116 0.83 -3.01 13.36
C MET A 116 1.55 -2.92 14.72
N ARG A 117 2.85 -3.23 14.77
CA ARG A 117 3.66 -3.07 15.99
C ARG A 117 3.67 -1.62 16.49
N ARG A 118 3.75 -0.63 15.60
CA ARG A 118 3.68 0.79 15.97
C ARG A 118 2.29 1.17 16.48
N ALA A 119 1.23 0.67 15.86
CA ALA A 119 -0.15 0.91 16.28
C ALA A 119 -0.51 0.24 17.61
N THR A 120 0.12 -0.91 17.92
CA THR A 120 -0.09 -1.65 19.18
C THR A 120 0.89 -1.22 20.28
N ARG A 121 1.92 -0.41 19.98
CA ARG A 121 2.77 0.17 21.02
C ARG A 121 1.90 1.14 21.80
N ASN A 122 1.65 0.84 23.08
CA ASN A 122 0.97 1.77 23.99
C ASN A 122 1.64 3.13 23.86
N GLU A 123 0.87 4.15 23.51
CA GLU A 123 1.35 5.52 23.32
C GLU A 123 2.12 6.02 24.56
N TRP A 124 1.78 5.47 25.72
CA TRP A 124 2.38 5.74 27.02
C TRP A 124 3.54 4.83 27.43
N ALA A 125 3.95 3.87 26.60
CA ALA A 125 4.94 2.84 26.99
C ALA A 125 6.31 3.44 27.34
N ASP A 126 6.75 4.45 26.59
CA ASP A 126 8.04 5.13 26.78
C ASP A 126 7.89 6.53 27.39
N ALA A 127 6.66 6.95 27.71
CA ALA A 127 6.39 8.27 28.26
C ALA A 127 6.87 8.34 29.73
N PRO A 128 7.44 9.49 30.16
CA PRO A 128 7.87 9.68 31.55
C PRO A 128 6.68 9.54 32.51
N ARG A 129 6.92 8.92 33.66
CA ARG A 129 5.91 8.67 34.69
C ARG A 129 5.92 9.75 35.76
N THR A 130 4.76 10.09 36.29
CA THR A 130 4.59 11.05 37.38
C THR A 130 3.66 10.50 38.45
N ARG A 131 3.99 10.78 39.72
CA ARG A 131 3.13 10.48 40.88
C ARG A 131 2.35 11.69 41.37
N ARG A 132 2.58 12.86 40.77
CA ARG A 132 2.01 14.14 41.24
C ARG A 132 0.55 14.31 40.82
N HIS A 133 0.12 13.62 39.77
CA HIS A 133 -1.23 13.76 39.21
C HIS A 133 -1.95 12.41 39.30
N PRO A 134 -2.82 12.22 40.31
CA PRO A 134 -3.59 10.99 40.41
C PRO A 134 -4.62 10.90 39.28
N CYS A 135 -4.88 9.69 38.83
CA CYS A 135 -5.89 9.44 37.81
C CYS A 135 -7.29 9.87 38.31
N PRO A 136 -8.04 10.70 37.57
CA PRO A 136 -9.36 11.16 37.99
C PRO A 136 -10.40 10.04 38.06
N ARG A 137 -10.14 8.90 37.40
CA ARG A 137 -11.05 7.75 37.36
C ARG A 137 -10.80 6.71 38.45
N CYS A 138 -9.55 6.33 38.68
CA CYS A 138 -9.20 5.26 39.62
C CYS A 138 -8.39 5.74 40.85
N GLY A 139 -7.99 7.01 40.90
CA GLY A 139 -7.20 7.57 41.99
C GLY A 139 -5.74 7.12 42.05
N SER A 140 -5.32 6.15 41.22
CA SER A 140 -3.92 5.70 41.17
C SER A 140 -3.01 6.80 40.65
N SER A 141 -1.87 6.98 41.31
CA SER A 141 -0.79 7.89 40.88
C SER A 141 0.49 7.14 40.50
N GLU A 142 0.56 5.81 40.66
CA GLU A 142 1.81 5.07 40.43
C GLU A 142 2.10 4.82 38.93
N ASP A 143 1.04 4.77 38.13
CA ASP A 143 1.07 4.37 36.72
C ASP A 143 0.57 5.48 35.78
N VAL A 144 0.74 6.75 36.16
CA VAL A 144 0.37 7.89 35.33
C VAL A 144 1.57 8.33 34.50
N ALA A 145 1.46 8.19 33.19
CA ALA A 145 2.43 8.71 32.22
C ALA A 145 1.97 10.08 31.70
N TYR A 146 2.91 10.91 31.26
CA TYR A 146 2.59 12.23 30.71
C TYR A 146 3.45 12.56 29.48
N GLU A 147 2.89 13.38 28.60
CA GLU A 147 3.59 13.95 27.46
C GLU A 147 3.25 15.44 27.33
N HIS A 148 4.26 16.24 26.99
CA HIS A 148 4.04 17.64 26.66
C HIS A 148 3.45 17.71 25.26
N VAL A 149 2.18 18.07 25.16
CA VAL A 149 1.56 18.43 23.89
C VAL A 149 1.95 19.87 23.62
N HIS A 150 3.05 20.04 22.88
CA HIS A 150 3.29 21.33 22.25
C HIS A 150 2.09 21.60 21.36
N GLY A 151 1.34 22.65 21.69
CA GLY A 151 0.21 23.11 20.87
C GLY A 151 0.65 23.09 19.42
N ALA A 152 -0.16 22.44 18.58
CA ALA A 152 0.14 22.23 17.18
C ALA A 152 0.80 23.50 16.63
N ARG A 153 2.03 23.39 16.10
CA ARG A 153 2.49 24.40 15.16
C ARG A 153 1.41 24.43 14.10
N ASP A 154 0.62 25.49 14.10
CA ASP A 154 -0.45 25.68 13.17
C ASP A 154 0.23 25.89 11.81
N ASN A 155 0.58 24.78 11.14
CA ASN A 155 1.12 24.78 9.79
C ASN A 155 0.01 25.12 8.78
N ARG A 156 -0.99 25.91 9.19
CA ARG A 156 -1.92 26.57 8.29
C ARG A 156 -1.16 27.71 7.64
N LYS A 157 -0.67 27.47 6.41
CA LYS A 157 -0.71 28.33 5.21
C LYS A 157 -0.54 29.87 5.35
N ALA A 158 -0.13 30.41 6.48
CA ALA A 158 -0.01 31.84 6.76
C ALA A 158 1.40 32.36 6.49
N GLU A 159 2.37 31.48 6.27
CA GLU A 159 3.75 31.88 5.94
C GLU A 159 3.91 32.38 4.49
N THR A 160 2.90 32.20 3.62
CA THR A 160 3.04 32.55 2.20
C THR A 160 2.75 34.04 1.91
N TRP A 161 2.03 34.74 2.77
CA TRP A 161 1.70 36.15 2.60
C TRP A 161 1.65 36.84 3.96
N GLY A 162 2.69 37.61 4.28
CA GLY A 162 2.87 38.25 5.57
C GLY A 162 1.64 39.04 6.02
N GLY A 163 1.16 38.73 7.23
CA GLY A 163 0.05 39.44 7.85
C GLY A 163 -0.07 39.15 9.35
N GLY A 164 0.40 40.10 10.17
CA GLY A 164 -0.22 40.51 11.43
C GLY A 164 -0.22 39.53 12.61
N SER A 165 0.78 39.68 13.49
CA SER A 165 0.76 39.41 14.95
C SER A 165 -0.13 38.27 15.46
N ALA A 166 0.41 37.04 15.47
CA ALA A 166 -0.08 35.99 16.35
C ALA A 166 0.90 35.86 17.53
N ASN A 167 0.71 36.71 18.53
CA ASN A 167 1.40 36.56 19.81
C ASN A 167 0.32 36.52 20.90
N GLU A 168 -0.31 35.36 21.07
CA GLU A 168 -1.09 35.06 22.27
C GLU A 168 -1.24 33.53 22.42
N HIS A 169 -0.38 33.00 23.29
CA HIS A 169 -0.52 31.76 24.07
C HIS A 169 -1.02 30.51 23.33
N SER A 170 -0.12 29.83 22.60
CA SER A 170 -0.20 28.37 22.56
C SER A 170 0.21 27.84 23.93
N GLU A 171 -0.73 27.85 24.88
CA GLU A 171 -0.53 27.23 26.18
C GLU A 171 -0.07 25.79 25.96
N SER A 172 1.11 25.44 26.48
CA SER A 172 1.56 24.07 26.46
C SER A 172 0.55 23.25 27.27
N ALA A 173 -0.13 22.31 26.62
CA ALA A 173 -0.99 21.37 27.32
C ALA A 173 -0.15 20.15 27.69
N ILE A 174 -0.37 19.58 28.87
CA ILE A 174 0.19 18.26 29.21
C ILE A 174 -0.94 17.26 29.09
N ARG A 175 -0.69 16.20 28.31
CA ARG A 175 -1.58 15.06 28.25
C ARG A 175 -1.09 14.02 29.25
N PHE A 176 -1.99 13.49 30.05
CA PHE A 176 -1.74 12.42 31.00
C PHE A 176 -2.48 11.16 30.57
N GLY A 177 -1.91 10.00 30.87
CA GLY A 177 -2.52 8.70 30.65
C GLY A 177 -2.26 7.76 31.83
N CYS A 178 -3.33 7.21 32.39
CA CYS A 178 -3.24 6.20 33.44
C CYS A 178 -3.12 4.81 32.81
N GLN A 179 -2.00 4.11 33.03
CA GLN A 179 -1.79 2.76 32.51
C GLN A 179 -2.64 1.70 33.24
N SER A 180 -3.05 1.95 34.49
CA SER A 180 -3.86 0.99 35.24
C SER A 180 -5.30 0.89 34.74
N CYS A 181 -5.92 2.00 34.31
CA CYS A 181 -7.33 2.02 33.90
C CYS A 181 -7.58 2.58 32.49
N GLY A 182 -6.53 2.96 31.75
CA GLY A 182 -6.60 3.46 30.39
C GLY A 182 -7.26 4.83 30.23
N CYS A 183 -7.41 5.59 31.32
CA CYS A 183 -7.99 6.94 31.26
C CYS A 183 -6.94 7.94 30.82
N ASP A 184 -7.26 8.77 29.82
CA ASP A 184 -6.47 9.90 29.37
C ASP A 184 -7.16 11.23 29.68
N TRP A 185 -6.39 12.26 30.01
CA TRP A 185 -6.90 13.61 30.26
C TRP A 185 -5.82 14.66 29.98
N THR A 186 -6.24 15.89 29.69
CA THR A 186 -5.33 17.03 29.46
C THR A 186 -5.41 18.02 30.61
N ALA A 187 -4.28 18.61 31.00
CA ALA A 187 -4.24 19.75 31.90
C ALA A 187 -3.33 20.86 31.31
N GLU A 188 -3.67 22.11 31.61
CA GLU A 188 -2.84 23.26 31.23
C GLU A 188 -1.56 23.29 32.07
N THR A 189 -0.42 23.67 31.48
CA THR A 189 0.85 23.76 32.22
C THR A 189 0.78 24.78 33.37
N SER A 190 -0.09 25.79 33.27
CA SER A 190 -0.35 26.80 34.30
C SER A 190 -0.91 26.22 35.61
N GLN A 191 -1.51 25.03 35.57
CA GLN A 191 -2.14 24.37 36.72
C GLN A 191 -1.20 23.36 37.42
N LEU A 192 0.06 23.28 36.99
CA LEU A 192 1.03 22.26 37.46
C LEU A 192 2.14 22.82 38.37
N LEU A 193 2.12 24.12 38.67
CA LEU A 193 3.03 24.79 39.61
C LEU A 193 2.46 24.82 41.03
#